data_AF-A0A1Q3H643-F1
#
_entry.id   AF-A0A1Q3H643-F1
#
_cell.length_a   1.000
_cell.length_b   1.000
_cell.length_c   1.000
_cell.angle_alpha   90.00
_cell.angle_beta   90.00
_cell.angle_gamma   90.00
#
_symmetry.space_group_name_H-M   'P 1'
#
loop_
_entity.id
_entity.type
_entity.pdbx_description
1 polymer ?
#
loop_
_entity_poly.entity_id
_entity_poly.type
_entity_poly.pdbx_seq_one_letter_code
_entity_poly.pdbx_strand_id
1 'polypeptide(L)'
;MLEDVGDWMRQQTHGTLGWFDALAAEAIPKEWNPEQADRLRREAFSFLSLPDGSLLALVNTGAKAPHAVALLGSEGEARTVANSLEEFLLLWSKGETEIDELDDEEGASGRKVLASWLKAKKVKAPKAKDFDFAAWLDGDAALPPTAEARAVAVRTFAPTPVMKKLGPKTQRLASLLGQRADAPEVIGYVTGVLGKKVPLSTSENNDSVNVSATKHGVEFVFSHDILNDAYPPIPKTSKTFIPYVSYAWVRAGIGENVLGVPWKAASEAEVTKLLGPPTGRRAAFTDEDELTVAYWAYSLDTAAHVWLELAFEDSLSVTLSVKSAGALMRDPDVTTGLFVGYAATRGLLDTSRFPSHRALLTAVATRKAKGSEFVKQALPRGLWNDHLRDVPGLRQMAWRWFHNMNGLWITADLKKTFGKRAGPFGHDEPKLDDDTWDAVDKAAPILDKRFAAWLKK
;
A
#
# COMPACT_ATOMS: atom_id res chain seq x y z
N MET A 1 28.26 -21.11 -7.22
CA MET A 1 27.03 -20.51 -7.78
C MET A 1 27.16 -18.99 -7.89
N LEU A 2 27.22 -18.22 -6.79
CA LEU A 2 27.35 -16.75 -6.91
C LEU A 2 28.60 -16.33 -7.69
N GLU A 3 29.74 -16.99 -7.43
CA GLU A 3 30.98 -16.79 -8.20
C GLU A 3 30.78 -17.11 -9.69
N ASP A 4 30.16 -18.25 -10.03
CA ASP A 4 29.87 -18.63 -11.42
C ASP A 4 28.98 -17.60 -12.13
N VAL A 5 28.00 -17.05 -11.43
CA VAL A 5 27.11 -16.00 -11.93
C VAL A 5 27.92 -14.72 -12.17
N GLY A 6 28.77 -14.32 -11.22
CA GLY A 6 29.64 -13.15 -11.37
C GLY A 6 30.57 -13.26 -12.56
N ASP A 7 31.21 -14.41 -12.76
CA ASP A 7 32.07 -14.65 -13.92
C ASP A 7 31.32 -14.60 -15.25
N TRP A 8 30.09 -15.13 -15.28
CA TRP A 8 29.24 -15.05 -16.46
C TRP A 8 28.72 -13.62 -16.72
N MET A 9 28.35 -12.89 -15.67
CA MET A 9 27.84 -11.52 -15.76
C MET A 9 28.88 -10.52 -16.28
N ARG A 10 30.18 -10.73 -15.97
CA ARG A 10 31.28 -9.92 -16.54
C ARG A 10 31.34 -9.94 -18.07
N GLN A 11 30.71 -10.92 -18.71
CA GLN A 11 30.66 -11.06 -20.17
C GLN A 11 29.40 -10.40 -20.77
N GLN A 12 28.47 -9.94 -19.95
CA GLN A 12 27.24 -9.31 -20.38
C GLN A 12 27.40 -7.79 -20.44
N THR A 13 26.60 -7.14 -21.28
CA THR A 13 26.56 -5.67 -21.32
C THR A 13 25.72 -5.16 -20.14
N HIS A 14 26.16 -4.09 -19.50
CA HIS A 14 25.40 -3.42 -18.44
C HIS A 14 24.00 -3.01 -18.94
N GLY A 15 23.00 -3.07 -18.07
CA GLY A 15 21.59 -2.80 -18.42
C GLY A 15 20.88 -3.94 -19.16
N THR A 16 21.55 -5.03 -19.56
CA THR A 16 20.87 -6.14 -20.27
C THR A 16 20.12 -7.11 -19.35
N LEU A 17 20.24 -6.98 -18.03
CA LEU A 17 19.56 -7.82 -17.04
C LEU A 17 18.86 -6.94 -16.00
N GLY A 18 18.33 -5.79 -16.43
CA GLY A 18 17.90 -4.72 -15.54
C GLY A 18 19.06 -3.83 -15.07
N TRP A 19 18.72 -2.90 -14.19
CA TRP A 19 19.57 -1.82 -13.72
C TRP A 19 20.07 -2.10 -12.30
N PHE A 20 21.37 -2.27 -12.15
CA PHE A 20 22.03 -2.41 -10.86
C PHE A 20 23.45 -1.82 -10.96
N ASP A 21 23.94 -1.31 -9.85
CA ASP A 21 25.22 -0.58 -9.79
C ASP A 21 26.40 -1.53 -9.58
N ALA A 22 26.19 -2.60 -8.81
CA ALA A 22 27.25 -3.53 -8.47
C ALA A 22 26.74 -4.95 -8.25
N LEU A 23 27.58 -5.92 -8.60
CA LEU A 23 27.51 -7.29 -8.11
C LEU A 23 28.78 -7.57 -7.29
N ALA A 24 28.70 -7.36 -5.98
CA ALA A 24 29.83 -7.46 -5.08
C ALA A 24 29.38 -8.04 -3.73
N ALA A 25 30.17 -8.93 -3.14
CA ALA A 25 29.91 -9.46 -1.81
C ALA A 25 30.39 -8.45 -0.75
N GLU A 26 29.45 -7.69 -0.19
CA GLU A 26 29.74 -6.61 0.74
C GLU A 26 29.00 -6.78 2.07
N ALA A 27 29.61 -6.25 3.13
CA ALA A 27 28.96 -6.22 4.43
C ALA A 27 27.81 -5.21 4.39
N ILE A 28 26.65 -5.60 4.92
CA ILE A 28 25.47 -4.73 4.95
C ILE A 28 25.76 -3.47 5.80
N PRO A 29 25.47 -2.25 5.31
CA PRO A 29 25.68 -1.01 6.05
C PRO A 29 24.98 -1.03 7.42
N LYS A 30 25.64 -0.48 8.44
CA LYS A 30 25.09 -0.42 9.82
C LYS A 30 23.89 0.52 9.88
N GLU A 31 23.94 1.53 9.03
CA GLU A 31 23.00 2.62 8.89
C GLU A 31 21.64 2.14 8.36
N TRP A 32 21.62 1.01 7.63
CA TRP A 32 20.38 0.45 7.07
C TRP A 32 19.40 -0.02 8.16
N ASN A 33 19.90 -0.76 9.15
CA ASN A 33 19.12 -1.11 10.34
C ASN A 33 20.04 -1.17 11.56
N PRO A 34 20.18 -0.05 12.30
CA PRO A 34 21.07 0.04 13.44
C PRO A 34 20.77 -0.99 14.55
N GLU A 35 19.50 -1.36 14.73
CA GLU A 35 19.09 -2.33 15.76
C GLU A 35 19.53 -3.76 15.42
N GLN A 36 19.53 -4.12 14.14
CA GLN A 36 19.82 -5.48 13.66
C GLN A 36 21.17 -5.63 12.96
N ALA A 37 21.98 -4.56 12.92
CA ALA A 37 23.21 -4.51 12.14
C ALA A 37 24.20 -5.66 12.45
N ASP A 38 24.35 -6.03 13.72
CA ASP A 38 25.25 -7.11 14.13
C ASP A 38 24.78 -8.49 13.65
N ARG A 39 23.46 -8.72 13.62
CA ARG A 39 22.88 -9.95 13.08
C ARG A 39 23.03 -9.99 11.57
N LEU A 40 22.66 -8.90 10.89
CA LEU A 40 22.76 -8.76 9.44
C LEU A 40 24.17 -9.02 8.94
N ARG A 41 25.18 -8.40 9.55
CA ARG A 41 26.58 -8.57 9.14
C ARG A 41 27.17 -9.94 9.45
N ARG A 42 26.60 -10.66 10.42
CA ARG A 42 27.05 -12.01 10.78
C ARG A 42 26.44 -13.08 9.88
N GLU A 43 25.16 -12.93 9.55
CA GLU A 43 24.36 -13.97 8.90
C GLU A 43 24.01 -13.65 7.45
N ALA A 44 24.36 -12.47 6.94
CA ALA A 44 24.08 -12.06 5.58
C ALA A 44 25.16 -11.16 5.00
N PHE A 45 25.16 -11.04 3.68
CA PHE A 45 25.96 -10.06 2.94
C PHE A 45 25.16 -9.59 1.73
N SER A 46 25.32 -8.32 1.34
CA SER A 46 24.76 -7.81 0.09
C SER A 46 25.57 -8.38 -1.07
N PHE A 47 24.90 -8.78 -2.15
CA PHE A 47 25.54 -9.26 -3.37
C PHE A 47 25.16 -8.45 -4.61
N LEU A 48 24.11 -7.62 -4.53
CA LEU A 48 23.67 -6.75 -5.61
C LEU A 48 23.19 -5.41 -5.03
N SER A 49 23.60 -4.31 -5.65
CA SER A 49 23.22 -2.94 -5.25
C SER A 49 22.38 -2.29 -6.35
N LEU A 50 21.25 -1.70 -5.98
CA LEU A 50 20.32 -1.04 -6.89
C LEU A 50 20.50 0.49 -6.90
N PRO A 51 20.16 1.19 -7.99
CA PRO A 51 20.40 2.62 -8.15
C PRO A 51 19.67 3.53 -7.14
N ASP A 52 18.57 3.05 -6.56
CA ASP A 52 17.80 3.73 -5.53
C ASP A 52 18.44 3.62 -4.12
N GLY A 53 19.54 2.86 -4.00
CA GLY A 53 20.22 2.56 -2.74
C GLY A 53 19.75 1.27 -2.07
N SER A 54 18.80 0.55 -2.67
CA SER A 54 18.37 -0.77 -2.18
C SER A 54 19.44 -1.84 -2.41
N LEU A 55 19.42 -2.89 -1.59
CA LEU A 55 20.38 -4.00 -1.65
C LEU A 55 19.65 -5.34 -1.75
N LEU A 56 20.18 -6.27 -2.55
CA LEU A 56 19.86 -7.69 -2.38
C LEU A 56 20.92 -8.38 -1.53
N ALA A 57 20.47 -9.10 -0.52
CA ALA A 57 21.31 -9.87 0.38
C ALA A 57 21.09 -11.37 0.23
N LEU A 58 22.17 -12.13 0.40
CA LEU A 58 22.11 -13.56 0.65
C LEU A 58 22.11 -13.78 2.16
N VAL A 59 21.06 -14.42 2.66
CA VAL A 59 20.80 -14.62 4.09
C VAL A 59 21.01 -16.08 4.45
N ASN A 60 21.83 -16.34 5.45
CA ASN A 60 22.01 -17.64 6.05
C ASN A 60 20.75 -18.02 6.85
N THR A 61 19.99 -18.97 6.30
CA THR A 61 18.75 -19.47 6.90
C THR A 61 18.97 -20.70 7.80
N GLY A 62 20.24 -21.05 8.06
CA GLY A 62 20.66 -22.16 8.91
C GLY A 62 21.44 -23.24 8.18
N ALA A 63 22.17 -24.06 8.93
CA ALA A 63 23.23 -24.96 8.43
C ALA A 63 22.81 -26.02 7.38
N LYS A 64 21.52 -26.25 7.17
CA LYS A 64 21.00 -27.25 6.20
C LYS A 64 20.00 -26.67 5.20
N ALA A 65 19.75 -25.37 5.26
CA ALA A 65 18.82 -24.69 4.38
C ALA A 65 19.59 -23.88 3.32
N PRO A 66 19.07 -23.75 2.09
CA PRO A 66 19.63 -22.83 1.11
C PRO A 66 19.63 -21.39 1.63
N HIS A 67 20.64 -20.60 1.25
CA HIS A 67 20.66 -19.17 1.55
C HIS A 67 19.53 -18.48 0.79
N ALA A 68 18.64 -17.79 1.50
CA ALA A 68 17.56 -17.03 0.87
C ALA A 68 18.10 -15.73 0.28
N VAL A 69 17.40 -15.20 -0.71
CA VAL A 69 17.64 -13.86 -1.26
C VAL A 69 16.59 -12.92 -0.68
N ALA A 70 17.04 -11.83 -0.08
CA ALA A 70 16.20 -10.83 0.54
C ALA A 70 16.47 -9.43 -0.04
N LEU A 71 15.43 -8.61 -0.11
CA LEU A 71 15.51 -7.19 -0.45
C LEU A 71 15.62 -6.37 0.85
N LEU A 72 16.59 -5.46 0.85
CA LEU A 72 16.80 -4.42 1.83
C LEU A 72 16.57 -3.08 1.11
N GLY A 73 15.34 -2.57 1.19
CA GLY A 73 14.92 -1.35 0.50
C GLY A 73 15.60 -0.10 1.06
N SER A 74 15.82 0.90 0.22
CA SER A 74 16.41 2.19 0.56
C SER A 74 15.58 2.97 1.61
N GLU A 75 14.26 2.76 1.61
CA GLU A 75 13.32 3.35 2.57
C GLU A 75 13.07 2.46 3.82
N GLY A 76 13.88 1.41 4.01
CA GLY A 76 13.78 0.49 5.16
C GLY A 76 12.83 -0.68 4.94
N GLU A 77 12.41 -0.91 3.69
CA GLU A 77 11.62 -2.07 3.27
C GLU A 77 12.41 -3.36 3.48
N ALA A 78 11.75 -4.44 3.92
CA ALA A 78 12.40 -5.74 4.05
C ALA A 78 11.48 -6.86 3.60
N ARG A 79 11.92 -7.69 2.64
CA ARG A 79 11.16 -8.87 2.21
C ARG A 79 12.04 -9.99 1.65
N THR A 80 11.52 -11.20 1.69
CA THR A 80 12.11 -12.34 0.97
C THR A 80 11.77 -12.21 -0.52
N VAL A 81 12.79 -12.27 -1.38
CA VAL A 81 12.64 -12.31 -2.84
C VAL A 81 12.63 -13.75 -3.34
N ALA A 82 13.50 -14.60 -2.79
CA ALA A 82 13.54 -16.02 -3.11
C ALA A 82 14.05 -16.86 -1.92
N ASN A 83 13.62 -18.12 -1.82
CA ASN A 83 14.07 -19.03 -0.76
C ASN A 83 15.45 -19.65 -1.06
N SER A 84 16.06 -19.32 -2.20
CA SER A 84 17.41 -19.73 -2.60
C SER A 84 17.99 -18.80 -3.67
N LEU A 85 19.32 -18.75 -3.80
CA LEU A 85 19.98 -18.06 -4.92
C LEU A 85 19.54 -18.65 -6.27
N GLU A 86 19.40 -19.97 -6.38
CA GLU A 86 18.98 -20.62 -7.62
C GLU A 86 17.55 -20.24 -8.02
N GLU A 87 16.64 -20.14 -7.05
CA GLU A 87 15.28 -19.65 -7.29
C GLU A 87 15.30 -18.19 -7.77
N PHE A 88 16.09 -17.31 -7.12
CA PHE A 88 16.25 -15.92 -7.54
C PHE A 88 16.74 -15.82 -8.99
N LEU A 89 17.78 -16.55 -9.37
CA LEU A 89 18.31 -16.52 -10.75
C LEU A 89 17.26 -16.97 -11.78
N LEU A 90 16.45 -17.97 -11.42
CA LEU A 90 15.36 -18.44 -12.28
C LEU A 90 14.25 -17.39 -12.41
N LEU A 91 13.91 -16.66 -11.34
CA LEU A 91 12.96 -15.55 -11.37
C LEU A 91 13.51 -14.38 -12.21
N TRP A 92 14.77 -14.01 -12.00
CA TRP A 92 15.43 -12.94 -12.73
C TRP A 92 15.52 -13.21 -14.23
N SER A 93 15.79 -14.46 -14.61
CA SER A 93 15.78 -14.88 -16.02
C SER A 93 14.41 -14.74 -16.73
N LYS A 94 13.34 -14.52 -15.96
CA LYS A 94 11.97 -14.37 -16.46
C LYS A 94 11.41 -12.96 -16.26
N GLY A 95 12.11 -12.07 -15.56
CA GLY A 95 11.55 -10.80 -15.10
C GLY A 95 10.41 -11.00 -14.09
N GLU A 96 10.61 -11.94 -13.16
CA GLU A 96 9.61 -12.29 -12.13
C GLU A 96 10.21 -12.13 -10.71
N THR A 97 11.16 -11.21 -10.52
CA THR A 97 11.75 -10.91 -9.20
C THR A 97 10.86 -10.01 -8.34
N GLU A 98 9.88 -9.35 -8.99
CA GLU A 98 9.02 -8.30 -8.42
C GLU A 98 9.83 -7.09 -7.94
N ILE A 99 10.98 -6.81 -8.57
CA ILE A 99 11.84 -5.64 -8.30
C ILE A 99 11.91 -4.85 -9.60
N ASP A 100 11.38 -3.63 -9.59
CA ASP A 100 11.17 -2.83 -10.81
C ASP A 100 12.48 -2.61 -11.57
N GLU A 101 13.59 -2.32 -10.89
CA GLU A 101 14.90 -2.12 -11.52
C GLU A 101 15.41 -3.37 -12.25
N LEU A 102 15.09 -4.57 -11.76
CA LEU A 102 15.52 -5.83 -12.36
C LEU A 102 14.53 -6.35 -13.41
N ASP A 103 13.25 -6.06 -13.20
CA ASP A 103 12.13 -6.53 -14.01
C ASP A 103 11.71 -5.52 -15.11
N ASP A 104 12.36 -4.36 -15.20
CA ASP A 104 12.21 -3.39 -16.29
C ASP A 104 12.40 -4.03 -17.68
N GLU A 105 11.45 -3.78 -18.57
CA GLU A 105 11.43 -4.27 -19.94
C GLU A 105 12.52 -3.63 -20.82
N GLU A 106 12.92 -2.38 -20.54
CA GLU A 106 14.06 -1.75 -21.23
C GLU A 106 15.36 -2.52 -20.95
N GLY A 107 15.46 -3.10 -19.75
CA GLY A 107 16.57 -3.93 -19.30
C GLY A 107 16.45 -5.42 -19.59
N ALA A 108 15.46 -5.88 -20.36
CA ALA A 108 15.13 -7.30 -20.46
C ALA A 108 15.95 -8.12 -21.49
N SER A 109 16.76 -7.46 -22.32
CA SER A 109 17.37 -8.06 -23.53
C SER A 109 18.26 -9.30 -23.27
N GLY A 110 18.90 -9.38 -22.11
CA GLY A 110 19.78 -10.46 -21.67
C GLY A 110 19.08 -11.63 -20.96
N ARG A 111 17.79 -11.51 -20.60
CA ARG A 111 17.04 -12.54 -19.84
C ARG A 111 17.05 -13.91 -20.51
N LYS A 112 16.92 -13.96 -21.84
CA LYS A 112 17.00 -15.21 -22.62
C LYS A 112 18.38 -15.86 -22.56
N VAL A 113 19.43 -15.04 -22.49
CA VAL A 113 20.81 -15.51 -22.37
C VAL A 113 21.04 -16.09 -20.97
N LEU A 114 20.57 -15.40 -19.92
CA LEU A 114 20.59 -15.92 -18.55
C LEU A 114 19.83 -17.25 -18.45
N ALA A 115 18.60 -17.33 -18.97
CA ALA A 115 17.81 -18.56 -18.95
C ALA A 115 18.53 -19.73 -19.65
N SER A 116 19.19 -19.45 -20.78
CA SER A 116 19.96 -20.45 -21.53
C SER A 116 21.20 -20.91 -20.76
N TRP A 117 21.90 -19.97 -20.10
CA TRP A 117 23.06 -20.28 -19.26
C TRP A 117 22.66 -21.14 -18.05
N LEU A 118 21.57 -20.79 -17.35
CA LEU A 118 21.04 -21.57 -16.23
C LEU A 118 20.66 -22.99 -16.66
N LYS A 119 20.05 -23.14 -17.84
CA LYS A 119 19.72 -24.44 -18.42
C LYS A 119 20.98 -25.26 -18.73
N ALA A 120 22.02 -24.65 -19.31
CA ALA A 120 23.29 -25.32 -19.61
C ALA A 120 24.01 -25.78 -18.32
N LYS A 121 23.98 -24.94 -17.28
CA LYS A 121 24.49 -25.25 -15.93
C LYS A 121 23.58 -26.20 -15.13
N LYS A 122 22.41 -26.57 -15.68
CA LYS A 122 21.40 -27.44 -15.05
C LYS A 122 20.92 -26.92 -13.68
N VAL A 123 20.85 -25.60 -13.52
CA VAL A 123 20.39 -24.97 -12.28
C VAL A 123 18.92 -25.29 -12.04
N LYS A 124 18.60 -25.69 -10.81
CA LYS A 124 17.23 -25.95 -10.34
C LYS A 124 17.07 -25.37 -8.95
N ALA A 125 15.94 -24.73 -8.69
CA ALA A 125 15.61 -24.28 -7.35
C ALA A 125 15.52 -25.49 -6.39
N PRO A 126 16.25 -25.50 -5.27
CA PRO A 126 16.07 -26.50 -4.23
C PRO A 126 14.66 -26.42 -3.63
N LYS A 127 14.16 -27.56 -3.12
CA LYS A 127 12.94 -27.57 -2.30
C LYS A 127 13.26 -27.00 -0.92
N ALA A 128 13.23 -25.68 -0.80
CA ALA A 128 13.37 -24.97 0.46
C ALA A 128 12.01 -24.79 1.13
N LYS A 129 12.00 -24.67 2.47
CA LYS A 129 10.84 -24.12 3.18
C LYS A 129 10.75 -22.62 2.86
N ASP A 130 9.54 -22.08 2.94
CA ASP A 130 9.36 -20.63 2.83
C ASP A 130 10.08 -19.92 3.97
N PHE A 131 10.87 -18.92 3.60
CA PHE A 131 11.64 -18.09 4.50
C PHE A 131 10.98 -16.70 4.58
N ASP A 132 10.78 -16.18 5.79
CA ASP A 132 10.27 -14.83 6.02
C ASP A 132 11.40 -13.96 6.56
N PHE A 133 12.00 -13.15 5.68
CA PHE A 133 13.11 -12.27 6.04
C PHE A 133 12.70 -11.16 7.01
N ALA A 134 11.48 -10.63 6.89
CA ALA A 134 10.99 -9.61 7.81
C ALA A 134 10.90 -10.18 9.22
N ALA A 135 10.29 -11.36 9.38
CA ALA A 135 10.23 -12.04 10.67
C ALA A 135 11.62 -12.45 11.21
N TRP A 136 12.53 -12.84 10.32
CA TRP A 136 13.91 -13.19 10.69
C TRP A 136 14.69 -11.98 11.21
N LEU A 137 14.58 -10.83 10.54
CA LEU A 137 15.17 -9.55 10.98
C LEU A 137 14.70 -9.19 12.38
N ASP A 138 13.45 -9.51 12.69
CA ASP A 138 12.81 -9.19 13.95
C ASP A 138 13.12 -10.14 15.11
N GLY A 139 14.06 -11.07 14.92
CA GLY A 139 14.55 -11.92 16.01
C GLY A 139 14.01 -13.35 16.02
N ASP A 140 13.29 -13.81 14.98
CA ASP A 140 12.55 -15.09 14.99
C ASP A 140 11.67 -15.24 16.25
N ALA A 141 11.22 -14.14 16.85
CA ALA A 141 10.41 -14.20 18.06
C ALA A 141 9.19 -15.06 17.75
N ALA A 142 9.15 -16.23 18.38
CA ALA A 142 8.15 -17.25 18.15
C ALA A 142 6.79 -16.56 18.07
N LEU A 143 6.07 -16.80 16.96
CA LEU A 143 4.66 -16.47 16.87
C LEU A 143 4.07 -16.89 18.22
N PRO A 144 3.45 -15.97 18.99
CA PRO A 144 2.80 -16.39 20.21
C PRO A 144 1.91 -17.58 19.83
N PRO A 145 1.90 -18.67 20.62
CA PRO A 145 0.95 -19.75 20.39
C PRO A 145 -0.42 -19.10 20.18
N THR A 146 -1.23 -19.67 19.30
CA THR A 146 -2.58 -19.20 18.90
C THR A 146 -3.58 -18.98 20.05
N ALA A 147 -3.14 -18.92 21.30
CA ALA A 147 -3.80 -18.37 22.47
C ALA A 147 -3.31 -16.91 22.65
N GLU A 148 -3.98 -15.87 22.21
CA GLU A 148 -5.39 -15.66 21.96
C GLU A 148 -5.50 -15.03 20.57
N ALA A 149 -5.74 -15.84 19.53
CA ALA A 149 -6.42 -15.28 18.38
C ALA A 149 -7.78 -14.81 18.91
N ARG A 150 -7.88 -13.54 19.33
CA ARG A 150 -9.15 -12.83 19.45
C ARG A 150 -9.94 -13.32 18.26
N ALA A 151 -11.04 -14.05 18.51
CA ALA A 151 -11.82 -14.69 17.46
C ALA A 151 -11.97 -13.65 16.36
N VAL A 152 -11.24 -13.84 15.26
CA VAL A 152 -11.26 -12.88 14.16
C VAL A 152 -12.71 -12.93 13.74
N ALA A 153 -13.42 -11.82 13.92
CA ALA A 153 -14.86 -11.78 13.73
C ALA A 153 -15.13 -12.46 12.39
N VAL A 154 -15.87 -13.58 12.43
CA VAL A 154 -16.16 -14.36 11.23
C VAL A 154 -16.85 -13.39 10.29
N ARG A 155 -16.15 -13.05 9.20
CA ARG A 155 -16.63 -12.05 8.27
C ARG A 155 -17.99 -12.52 7.77
N THR A 156 -19.00 -11.70 8.01
CA THR A 156 -20.32 -11.96 7.44
C THR A 156 -20.30 -11.41 6.02
N PHE A 157 -20.33 -12.29 5.03
CA PHE A 157 -20.41 -11.90 3.62
C PHE A 157 -21.86 -11.61 3.26
N ALA A 158 -22.18 -10.37 2.89
CA ALA A 158 -23.53 -9.95 2.51
C ALA A 158 -23.56 -9.52 1.02
N PRO A 159 -23.64 -10.47 0.07
CA PRO A 159 -23.53 -10.17 -1.35
C PRO A 159 -24.69 -9.32 -1.85
N THR A 160 -24.37 -8.27 -2.60
CA THR A 160 -25.37 -7.43 -3.27
C THR A 160 -25.91 -8.09 -4.55
N PRO A 161 -27.00 -7.57 -5.13
CA PRO A 161 -27.45 -8.01 -6.45
C PRO A 161 -26.40 -7.82 -7.56
N VAL A 162 -25.50 -6.84 -7.42
CA VAL A 162 -24.41 -6.60 -8.38
C VAL A 162 -23.39 -7.73 -8.32
N MET A 163 -23.01 -8.18 -7.12
CA MET A 163 -22.12 -9.33 -6.94
C MET A 163 -22.61 -10.57 -7.69
N LYS A 164 -23.93 -10.84 -7.67
CA LYS A 164 -24.54 -11.99 -8.37
C LYS A 164 -24.50 -11.88 -9.91
N LYS A 165 -24.31 -10.68 -10.46
CA LYS A 165 -24.20 -10.44 -11.91
C LYS A 165 -22.79 -10.62 -12.45
N LEU A 166 -21.79 -10.71 -11.58
CA LEU A 166 -20.40 -10.92 -11.98
C LEU A 166 -20.18 -12.34 -12.48
N GLY A 167 -19.17 -12.56 -13.32
CA GLY A 167 -18.75 -13.90 -13.69
C GLY A 167 -18.16 -14.67 -12.50
N PRO A 168 -18.11 -16.00 -12.56
CA PRO A 168 -17.69 -16.84 -11.43
C PRO A 168 -16.27 -16.55 -10.96
N LYS A 169 -15.35 -16.14 -11.85
CA LYS A 169 -13.97 -15.84 -11.44
C LYS A 169 -13.89 -14.51 -10.68
N THR A 170 -14.55 -13.47 -11.17
CA THR A 170 -14.61 -12.17 -10.51
C THR A 170 -15.36 -12.26 -9.18
N GLN A 171 -16.43 -13.06 -9.11
CA GLN A 171 -17.09 -13.39 -7.84
C GLN A 171 -16.12 -14.06 -6.85
N ARG A 172 -15.33 -15.03 -7.31
CA ARG A 172 -14.33 -15.68 -6.46
C ARG A 172 -13.31 -14.67 -5.94
N LEU A 173 -12.78 -13.78 -6.78
CA LEU A 173 -11.84 -12.74 -6.36
C LEU A 173 -12.44 -11.81 -5.30
N ALA A 174 -13.64 -11.30 -5.53
CA ALA A 174 -14.33 -10.40 -4.60
C ALA A 174 -14.60 -11.07 -3.23
N SER A 175 -14.80 -12.40 -3.18
CA SER A 175 -14.99 -13.14 -1.93
C SER A 175 -13.71 -13.26 -1.08
N LEU A 176 -12.53 -13.06 -1.68
CA LEU A 176 -11.24 -13.10 -0.99
C LEU A 176 -10.88 -11.76 -0.36
N LEU A 177 -11.40 -10.64 -0.88
CA LEU A 177 -11.04 -9.32 -0.37
C LEU A 177 -11.49 -9.10 1.06
N GLY A 178 -10.61 -8.58 1.90
CA GLY A 178 -10.80 -8.43 3.34
C GLY A 178 -10.56 -9.71 4.14
N GLN A 179 -10.17 -10.82 3.50
CA GLN A 179 -9.67 -12.00 4.22
C GLN A 179 -8.18 -11.86 4.52
N ARG A 180 -7.73 -12.49 5.60
CA ARG A 180 -6.30 -12.53 5.95
C ARG A 180 -5.53 -13.44 4.99
N ALA A 181 -4.24 -13.14 4.83
CA ALA A 181 -3.31 -13.96 4.06
C ALA A 181 -3.27 -15.42 4.52
N ASP A 182 -3.42 -15.69 5.82
CA ASP A 182 -3.40 -17.04 6.39
C ASP A 182 -4.75 -17.77 6.33
N ALA A 183 -5.79 -17.16 5.74
CA ALA A 183 -7.07 -17.83 5.54
C ALA A 183 -6.93 -19.00 4.55
N PRO A 184 -7.45 -20.21 4.86
CA PRO A 184 -7.35 -21.37 3.97
C PRO A 184 -7.86 -21.10 2.54
N GLU A 185 -8.90 -20.28 2.40
CA GLU A 185 -9.48 -19.90 1.11
C GLU A 185 -8.54 -19.03 0.28
N VAL A 186 -7.77 -18.14 0.92
CA VAL A 186 -6.77 -17.27 0.29
C VAL A 186 -5.58 -18.10 -0.13
N ILE A 187 -5.02 -18.91 0.77
CA ILE A 187 -3.92 -19.84 0.48
C ILE A 187 -4.30 -20.79 -0.66
N GLY A 188 -5.48 -21.41 -0.58
CA GLY A 188 -5.95 -22.35 -1.58
C GLY A 188 -6.11 -21.72 -2.97
N TYR A 189 -6.54 -20.46 -3.05
CA TYR A 189 -6.66 -19.75 -4.32
C TYR A 189 -5.32 -19.28 -4.86
N VAL A 190 -4.53 -18.55 -4.06
CA VAL A 190 -3.27 -17.96 -4.52
C VAL A 190 -2.25 -19.06 -4.87
N THR A 191 -2.08 -20.04 -4.00
CA THR A 191 -1.13 -21.13 -4.24
C THR A 191 -1.69 -22.17 -5.20
N GLY A 192 -2.93 -22.61 -5.01
CA GLY A 192 -3.51 -23.71 -5.77
C GLY A 192 -4.01 -23.33 -7.16
N VAL A 193 -4.58 -22.13 -7.33
CA VAL A 193 -5.16 -21.68 -8.60
C VAL A 193 -4.21 -20.78 -9.38
N LEU A 194 -3.57 -19.82 -8.70
CA LEU A 194 -2.67 -18.86 -9.37
C LEU A 194 -1.22 -19.34 -9.45
N GLY A 195 -0.85 -20.38 -8.66
CA GLY A 195 0.52 -20.89 -8.61
C GLY A 195 1.51 -19.89 -8.00
N LYS A 196 1.05 -19.00 -7.13
CA LYS A 196 1.84 -17.95 -6.48
C LYS A 196 2.00 -18.21 -4.98
N LYS A 197 2.98 -17.56 -4.36
CA LYS A 197 3.15 -17.60 -2.89
C LYS A 197 2.27 -16.52 -2.25
N VAL A 198 1.72 -16.84 -1.08
CA VAL A 198 1.02 -15.85 -0.26
C VAL A 198 2.03 -15.13 0.62
N PRO A 199 1.99 -13.79 0.73
CA PRO A 199 2.81 -13.05 1.67
C PRO A 199 2.50 -13.50 3.09
N LEU A 200 3.51 -13.95 3.82
CA LEU A 200 3.36 -14.40 5.20
C LEU A 200 3.12 -13.22 6.15
N SER A 201 3.74 -12.08 5.85
CA SER A 201 3.67 -10.90 6.67
C SER A 201 3.96 -9.60 5.91
N THR A 202 3.68 -8.47 6.57
CA THR A 202 4.04 -7.09 6.20
C THR A 202 4.67 -6.43 7.44
N SER A 203 5.35 -5.29 7.27
CA SER A 203 6.06 -4.58 8.36
C SER A 203 5.69 -3.10 8.39
N GLU A 204 6.08 -2.37 9.44
CA GLU A 204 5.77 -0.92 9.54
C GLU A 204 6.33 -0.10 8.37
N ASN A 205 7.46 -0.52 7.80
CA ASN A 205 8.09 0.13 6.64
C ASN A 205 7.66 -0.48 5.30
N ASN A 206 6.82 -1.52 5.32
CA ASN A 206 6.28 -2.15 4.12
C ASN A 206 4.82 -2.51 4.36
N ASP A 207 3.93 -1.53 4.15
CA ASP A 207 2.52 -1.63 4.52
C ASP A 207 1.70 -2.57 3.62
N SER A 208 2.26 -2.93 2.47
CA SER A 208 1.60 -3.77 1.50
C SER A 208 2.57 -4.59 0.63
N VAL A 209 2.11 -5.74 0.15
CA VAL A 209 2.86 -6.59 -0.79
C VAL A 209 1.94 -7.00 -1.94
N ASN A 210 2.42 -6.81 -3.17
CA ASN A 210 1.70 -7.22 -4.36
C ASN A 210 1.97 -8.69 -4.70
N VAL A 211 0.98 -9.39 -5.23
CA VAL A 211 1.12 -10.72 -5.82
C VAL A 211 0.54 -10.71 -7.22
N SER A 212 1.42 -10.72 -8.22
CA SER A 212 1.07 -10.61 -9.63
C SER A 212 0.94 -11.98 -10.30
N ALA A 213 -0.25 -12.29 -10.81
CA ALA A 213 -0.58 -13.50 -11.57
C ALA A 213 -1.04 -13.13 -12.99
N THR A 214 -0.15 -12.56 -13.80
CA THR A 214 -0.44 -12.01 -15.14
C THR A 214 -1.18 -12.97 -16.07
N LYS A 215 -0.84 -14.27 -16.05
CA LYS A 215 -1.51 -15.31 -16.85
C LYS A 215 -3.00 -15.47 -16.51
N HIS A 216 -3.36 -15.14 -15.27
CA HIS A 216 -4.74 -15.18 -14.78
C HIS A 216 -5.40 -13.80 -14.81
N GLY A 217 -4.68 -12.75 -15.24
CA GLY A 217 -5.17 -11.37 -15.27
C GLY A 217 -5.52 -10.83 -13.89
N VAL A 218 -4.76 -11.18 -12.86
CA VAL A 218 -5.01 -10.72 -11.48
C VAL A 218 -3.72 -10.26 -10.84
N GLU A 219 -3.81 -9.17 -10.09
CA GLU A 219 -2.77 -8.69 -9.19
C GLU A 219 -3.42 -8.34 -7.86
N PHE A 220 -3.04 -9.03 -6.78
CA PHE A 220 -3.55 -8.79 -5.44
C PHE A 220 -2.63 -7.84 -4.67
N VAL A 221 -3.20 -7.02 -3.79
CA VAL A 221 -2.46 -6.25 -2.78
C VAL A 221 -2.82 -6.76 -1.40
N PHE A 222 -1.83 -7.26 -0.69
CA PHE A 222 -1.94 -7.68 0.70
C PHE A 222 -1.49 -6.53 1.58
N SER A 223 -2.37 -5.94 2.39
CA SER A 223 -2.02 -4.82 3.28
C SER A 223 -2.49 -5.04 4.71
N HIS A 224 -1.71 -4.59 5.68
CA HIS A 224 -2.12 -4.61 7.09
C HIS A 224 -2.83 -3.34 7.54
N ASP A 225 -2.70 -2.23 6.81
CA ASP A 225 -3.31 -0.95 7.17
C ASP A 225 -4.49 -0.62 6.25
N ILE A 226 -5.61 -1.30 6.48
CA ILE A 226 -6.87 -0.92 5.84
C ILE A 226 -7.49 0.22 6.67
N LEU A 227 -7.53 1.42 6.08
CA LEU A 227 -8.17 2.61 6.65
C LEU A 227 -9.70 2.51 6.50
N ASN A 228 -10.29 1.62 7.30
CA ASN A 228 -11.73 1.38 7.38
C ASN A 228 -12.05 0.91 8.80
N ASP A 229 -13.11 1.46 9.41
CA ASP A 229 -13.50 1.15 10.79
C ASP A 229 -13.89 -0.33 11.01
N ALA A 230 -14.37 -1.02 9.96
CA ALA A 230 -14.69 -2.44 10.01
C ALA A 230 -13.44 -3.34 10.04
N TYR A 231 -12.26 -2.77 9.79
CA TYR A 231 -10.98 -3.46 9.75
C TYR A 231 -10.08 -2.90 10.86
N PRO A 232 -10.20 -3.40 12.10
CA PRO A 232 -9.39 -2.91 13.21
C PRO A 232 -7.89 -3.16 12.92
N PRO A 233 -6.98 -2.36 13.53
CA PRO A 233 -5.55 -2.60 13.43
C PRO A 233 -5.23 -4.05 13.76
N ILE A 234 -4.44 -4.67 12.88
CA ILE A 234 -4.01 -6.06 13.09
C ILE A 234 -3.10 -6.06 14.31
N PRO A 235 -3.32 -6.96 15.30
CA PRO A 235 -2.39 -7.10 16.40
C PRO A 235 -1.00 -7.38 15.84
N LYS A 236 -0.07 -6.45 16.08
CA LYS A 236 1.34 -6.61 15.77
C LYS A 236 1.79 -7.92 16.42
N THR A 237 2.21 -8.90 15.63
CA THR A 237 3.08 -9.96 16.18
C THR A 237 4.42 -9.31 16.52
N SER A 238 5.37 -10.02 17.09
CA SER A 238 6.62 -9.46 17.65
C SER A 238 7.27 -8.29 16.87
N LYS A 239 7.14 -8.22 15.53
CA LYS A 239 7.25 -6.97 14.74
C LYS A 239 6.55 -6.97 13.34
N THR A 240 5.78 -8.01 12.99
CA THR A 240 5.11 -8.11 11.67
C THR A 240 3.59 -8.27 11.77
N PHE A 241 2.90 -7.94 10.68
CA PHE A 241 1.45 -8.04 10.55
C PHE A 241 1.08 -9.11 9.53
N ILE A 242 0.07 -9.94 9.83
CA ILE A 242 -0.51 -10.85 8.84
C ILE A 242 -1.51 -10.04 8.00
N PRO A 243 -1.21 -9.72 6.73
CA PRO A 243 -1.99 -8.73 5.99
C PRO A 243 -3.35 -9.28 5.54
N TYR A 244 -4.25 -8.38 5.20
CA TYR A 244 -5.50 -8.69 4.50
C TYR A 244 -5.33 -8.54 2.99
N VAL A 245 -6.07 -9.32 2.19
CA VAL A 245 -6.24 -9.05 0.76
C VAL A 245 -7.07 -7.77 0.63
N SER A 246 -6.42 -6.62 0.46
CA SER A 246 -7.09 -5.31 0.49
C SER A 246 -7.66 -4.91 -0.86
N TYR A 247 -6.99 -5.32 -1.94
CA TYR A 247 -7.23 -4.82 -3.28
C TYR A 247 -6.88 -5.88 -4.33
N ALA A 248 -7.52 -5.83 -5.49
CA ALA A 248 -7.12 -6.56 -6.68
C ALA A 248 -7.32 -5.75 -7.96
N TRP A 249 -6.27 -5.62 -8.78
CA TRP A 249 -6.43 -5.24 -10.19
C TRP A 249 -6.86 -6.47 -10.99
N VAL A 250 -7.93 -6.31 -11.77
CA VAL A 250 -8.43 -7.35 -12.66
C VAL A 250 -8.15 -6.91 -14.10
N ARG A 251 -7.57 -7.82 -14.89
CA ARG A 251 -7.16 -7.58 -16.28
C ARG A 251 -7.82 -8.60 -17.19
N ALA A 252 -7.74 -8.37 -18.51
CA ALA A 252 -8.34 -9.22 -19.54
C ALA A 252 -7.99 -10.72 -19.44
N GLY A 253 -6.83 -11.06 -18.85
CA GLY A 253 -6.40 -12.43 -18.59
C GLY A 253 -7.35 -13.24 -17.69
N ILE A 254 -8.26 -12.59 -16.95
CA ILE A 254 -9.31 -13.28 -16.17
C ILE A 254 -10.24 -14.10 -17.08
N GLY A 255 -10.39 -13.68 -18.34
CA GLY A 255 -11.13 -14.41 -19.37
C GLY A 255 -12.66 -14.33 -19.24
N GLU A 256 -13.18 -13.31 -18.55
CA GLU A 256 -14.61 -12.99 -18.48
C GLU A 256 -14.82 -11.46 -18.48
N ASN A 257 -15.94 -10.99 -19.02
CA ASN A 257 -16.30 -9.58 -18.99
C ASN A 257 -16.88 -9.21 -17.61
N VAL A 258 -16.65 -7.97 -17.17
CA VAL A 258 -17.12 -7.48 -15.88
C VAL A 258 -18.37 -6.65 -16.08
N LEU A 259 -19.49 -7.09 -15.50
CA LEU A 259 -20.82 -6.49 -15.72
C LEU A 259 -21.20 -6.35 -17.21
N GLY A 260 -20.70 -7.26 -18.05
CA GLY A 260 -20.94 -7.24 -19.49
C GLY A 260 -20.05 -6.28 -20.29
N VAL A 261 -19.22 -5.46 -19.63
CA VAL A 261 -18.30 -4.52 -20.31
C VAL A 261 -17.14 -5.29 -20.94
N PRO A 262 -16.88 -5.15 -22.25
CA PRO A 262 -15.74 -5.79 -22.90
C PRO A 262 -14.42 -5.11 -22.50
N TRP A 263 -13.37 -5.90 -22.31
CA TRP A 263 -12.02 -5.39 -21.98
C TRP A 263 -11.43 -4.44 -23.03
N LYS A 264 -11.91 -4.52 -24.27
CA LYS A 264 -11.51 -3.66 -25.39
C LYS A 264 -12.55 -2.58 -25.70
N ALA A 265 -13.34 -2.17 -24.71
CA ALA A 265 -14.26 -1.04 -24.88
C ALA A 265 -13.49 0.16 -25.46
N ALA A 266 -14.02 0.74 -26.52
CA ALA A 266 -13.32 1.75 -27.31
C ALA A 266 -13.59 3.18 -26.82
N SER A 267 -14.57 3.38 -25.94
CA SER A 267 -14.95 4.71 -25.44
C SER A 267 -15.75 4.65 -24.15
N GLU A 268 -15.75 5.78 -23.41
CA GLU A 268 -16.62 6.01 -22.25
C GLU A 268 -18.11 5.81 -22.59
N ALA A 269 -18.53 6.20 -23.80
CA ALA A 269 -19.91 6.08 -24.26
C ALA A 269 -20.37 4.62 -24.36
N GLU A 270 -19.48 3.71 -24.76
CA GLU A 270 -19.77 2.27 -24.81
C GLU A 270 -19.97 1.71 -23.41
N VAL A 271 -19.12 2.08 -22.46
CA VAL A 271 -19.24 1.68 -21.05
C VAL A 271 -20.53 2.23 -20.45
N THR A 272 -20.83 3.51 -20.70
CA THR A 272 -22.03 4.21 -20.23
C THR A 272 -23.32 3.55 -20.73
N LYS A 273 -23.34 3.06 -21.98
CA LYS A 273 -24.49 2.35 -22.55
C LYS A 273 -24.84 1.07 -21.79
N LEU A 274 -23.83 0.39 -21.24
CA LEU A 274 -23.98 -0.87 -20.49
C LEU A 274 -24.26 -0.64 -19.01
N LEU A 275 -23.59 0.34 -18.41
CA LEU A 275 -23.59 0.55 -16.96
C LEU A 275 -24.50 1.70 -16.48
N GLY A 276 -24.97 2.55 -17.39
CA GLY A 276 -25.59 3.82 -17.07
C GLY A 276 -24.56 4.94 -16.89
N PRO A 277 -24.98 6.16 -16.47
CA PRO A 277 -24.06 7.27 -16.23
C PRO A 277 -23.01 6.91 -15.17
N PRO A 278 -21.78 7.47 -15.27
CA PRO A 278 -20.74 7.23 -14.28
C PRO A 278 -21.17 7.67 -12.88
N THR A 279 -20.68 6.97 -11.86
CA THR A 279 -20.85 7.34 -10.46
C THR A 279 -20.21 8.70 -10.16
N GLY A 280 -19.07 8.97 -10.79
CA GLY A 280 -18.38 10.24 -10.68
C GLY A 280 -17.23 10.36 -11.66
N ARG A 281 -16.44 11.42 -11.49
CA ARG A 281 -15.20 11.64 -12.20
C ARG A 281 -14.06 11.92 -11.23
N ARG A 282 -12.86 11.48 -11.57
CA ARG A 282 -11.62 11.78 -10.83
C ARG A 282 -10.58 12.39 -11.75
N ALA A 283 -9.58 13.01 -11.15
CA ALA A 283 -8.44 13.52 -11.90
C ALA A 283 -7.70 12.38 -12.60
N ALA A 284 -7.19 12.66 -13.80
CA ALA A 284 -6.23 11.79 -14.45
C ALA A 284 -4.93 11.78 -13.65
N PHE A 285 -4.11 10.73 -13.81
CA PHE A 285 -2.78 10.74 -13.20
C PHE A 285 -1.89 11.83 -13.81
N THR A 286 -2.09 12.12 -15.10
CA THR A 286 -1.31 13.08 -15.88
C THR A 286 -1.79 14.53 -15.72
N ASP A 287 -3.07 14.72 -15.40
CA ASP A 287 -3.66 16.03 -15.09
C ASP A 287 -4.43 15.91 -13.77
N GLU A 288 -3.72 16.31 -12.71
CA GLU A 288 -4.22 16.21 -11.35
C GLU A 288 -5.40 17.18 -11.08
N ASP A 289 -5.61 18.21 -11.88
CA ASP A 289 -6.56 19.27 -11.53
C ASP A 289 -7.93 19.12 -12.21
N GLU A 290 -8.00 18.52 -13.41
CA GLU A 290 -9.27 18.29 -14.11
C GLU A 290 -9.85 16.89 -13.85
N LEU A 291 -11.12 16.82 -13.41
CA LEU A 291 -11.83 15.56 -13.19
C LEU A 291 -12.30 14.95 -14.51
N THR A 292 -11.39 14.33 -15.25
CA THR A 292 -11.62 13.80 -16.60
C THR A 292 -11.98 12.32 -16.62
N VAL A 293 -11.43 11.50 -15.71
CA VAL A 293 -11.59 10.04 -15.73
C VAL A 293 -12.94 9.63 -15.15
N ALA A 294 -13.81 9.04 -15.97
CA ALA A 294 -15.11 8.53 -15.55
C ALA A 294 -14.96 7.20 -14.80
N TYR A 295 -15.71 7.05 -13.69
CA TYR A 295 -15.73 5.79 -12.94
C TYR A 295 -17.14 5.36 -12.53
N TRP A 296 -17.34 4.05 -12.46
CA TRP A 296 -18.55 3.38 -11.98
C TRP A 296 -18.19 2.53 -10.77
N ALA A 297 -18.81 2.83 -9.63
CA ALA A 297 -18.52 2.15 -8.37
C ALA A 297 -19.76 1.42 -7.84
N TYR A 298 -19.59 0.14 -7.50
CA TYR A 298 -20.66 -0.71 -7.01
C TYR A 298 -20.24 -1.44 -5.72
N SER A 299 -21.07 -1.36 -4.68
CA SER A 299 -20.93 -2.23 -3.51
C SER A 299 -21.19 -3.68 -3.94
N LEU A 300 -20.25 -4.58 -3.66
CA LEU A 300 -20.38 -6.03 -3.86
C LEU A 300 -20.76 -6.76 -2.57
N ASP A 301 -20.26 -6.27 -1.43
CA ASP A 301 -20.59 -6.77 -0.10
C ASP A 301 -20.76 -5.58 0.85
N THR A 302 -21.94 -5.44 1.44
CA THR A 302 -22.24 -4.32 2.34
C THR A 302 -21.67 -4.52 3.74
N ALA A 303 -21.49 -5.76 4.18
CA ALA A 303 -21.02 -6.07 5.53
C ALA A 303 -19.49 -6.02 5.63
N ALA A 304 -18.79 -6.36 4.55
CA ALA A 304 -17.33 -6.27 4.49
C ALA A 304 -16.82 -5.13 3.63
N HIS A 305 -17.71 -4.22 3.21
CA HIS A 305 -17.34 -3.05 2.45
C HIS A 305 -16.49 -3.36 1.21
N VAL A 306 -16.80 -4.44 0.48
CA VAL A 306 -16.11 -4.78 -0.78
C VAL A 306 -16.80 -4.09 -1.94
N TRP A 307 -16.00 -3.46 -2.80
CA TRP A 307 -16.44 -2.64 -3.92
C TRP A 307 -15.78 -3.09 -5.22
N LEU A 308 -16.52 -2.89 -6.30
CA LEU A 308 -16.06 -2.95 -7.67
C LEU A 308 -16.01 -1.53 -8.20
N GLU A 309 -14.89 -1.17 -8.79
CA GLU A 309 -14.75 0.05 -9.58
C GLU A 309 -14.35 -0.33 -11.00
N LEU A 310 -15.05 0.26 -11.97
CA LEU A 310 -14.59 0.33 -13.36
C LEU A 310 -14.26 1.78 -13.65
N ALA A 311 -13.11 2.06 -14.24
CA ALA A 311 -12.72 3.39 -14.68
C ALA A 311 -12.34 3.37 -16.16
N PHE A 312 -12.66 4.45 -16.87
CA PHE A 312 -12.32 4.61 -18.27
C PHE A 312 -11.62 5.96 -18.48
N GLU A 313 -10.39 5.87 -19.00
CA GLU A 313 -9.61 7.00 -19.51
C GLU A 313 -9.32 6.74 -20.98
N ASP A 314 -8.20 6.07 -21.28
CA ASP A 314 -7.88 5.54 -22.61
C ASP A 314 -8.19 4.04 -22.75
N SER A 315 -8.35 3.37 -21.62
CA SER A 315 -8.68 1.94 -21.54
C SER A 315 -9.48 1.64 -20.28
N LEU A 316 -10.11 0.47 -20.27
CA LEU A 316 -10.86 0.00 -19.12
C LEU A 316 -9.91 -0.49 -18.02
N SER A 317 -9.97 0.16 -16.86
CA SER A 317 -9.38 -0.35 -15.62
C SER A 317 -10.49 -0.97 -14.75
N VAL A 318 -10.22 -2.14 -14.18
CA VAL A 318 -11.14 -2.82 -13.27
C VAL A 318 -10.44 -3.13 -11.96
N THR A 319 -11.08 -2.71 -10.89
CA THR A 319 -10.57 -2.81 -9.53
C THR A 319 -11.60 -3.44 -8.62
N LEU A 320 -11.16 -4.40 -7.83
CA LEU A 320 -11.88 -4.86 -6.64
C LEU A 320 -11.14 -4.35 -5.42
N SER A 321 -11.84 -3.79 -4.43
CA SER A 321 -11.20 -3.34 -3.20
C SER A 321 -12.08 -3.51 -1.97
N VAL A 322 -11.45 -3.72 -0.82
CA VAL A 322 -12.05 -3.29 0.43
C VAL A 322 -12.06 -1.77 0.40
N LYS A 323 -13.23 -1.16 0.62
CA LYS A 323 -13.35 0.29 0.66
C LYS A 323 -12.44 0.82 1.76
N SER A 324 -11.48 1.64 1.40
CA SER A 324 -10.60 2.35 2.33
C SER A 324 -10.74 3.85 2.14
N ALA A 325 -10.42 4.59 3.19
CA ALA A 325 -10.21 6.02 3.13
C ALA A 325 -8.74 6.32 2.79
N GLY A 326 -8.46 7.55 2.41
CA GLY A 326 -7.08 8.06 2.37
C GLY A 326 -6.70 8.66 3.73
N ALA A 327 -5.56 8.27 4.30
CA ALA A 327 -4.99 8.96 5.46
C ALA A 327 -4.64 10.41 5.12
N LEU A 328 -5.23 11.39 5.81
CA LEU A 328 -4.73 12.77 5.80
C LEU A 328 -3.58 12.95 6.79
N MET A 329 -3.65 12.25 7.92
CA MET A 329 -2.59 12.16 8.91
C MET A 329 -2.70 10.82 9.62
N ARG A 330 -1.63 10.00 9.61
CA ARG A 330 -1.59 8.72 10.32
C ARG A 330 -1.46 8.92 11.84
N ASP A 331 -0.55 9.78 12.26
CA ASP A 331 -0.30 10.11 13.66
C ASP A 331 -0.75 11.53 13.98
N PRO A 332 -1.82 11.71 14.78
CA PRO A 332 -2.30 13.04 15.06
C PRO A 332 -1.31 13.86 15.90
N ASP A 333 -0.97 15.02 15.36
CA ASP A 333 -0.17 16.04 16.01
C ASP A 333 -1.01 17.28 16.36
N VAL A 334 -0.34 18.34 16.83
CA VAL A 334 -0.98 19.63 17.10
C VAL A 334 -1.64 20.23 15.85
N THR A 335 -1.03 20.02 14.68
CA THR A 335 -1.54 20.50 13.39
C THR A 335 -2.88 19.85 13.05
N THR A 336 -3.00 18.55 13.32
CA THR A 336 -4.24 17.77 13.14
C THR A 336 -5.33 18.24 14.09
N GLY A 337 -4.99 18.48 15.37
CA GLY A 337 -5.90 19.08 16.35
C GLY A 337 -6.43 20.44 15.89
N LEU A 338 -5.53 21.33 15.46
CA LEU A 338 -5.89 22.66 14.93
C LEU A 338 -6.83 22.56 13.73
N PHE A 339 -6.52 21.69 12.77
CA PHE A 339 -7.38 21.51 11.60
C PHE A 339 -8.75 20.92 11.98
N VAL A 340 -8.82 19.94 12.87
CA VAL A 340 -10.09 19.36 13.34
C VAL A 340 -10.94 20.40 14.06
N GLY A 341 -10.33 21.24 14.92
CA GLY A 341 -11.00 22.36 15.58
C GLY A 341 -11.59 23.33 14.55
N TYR A 342 -10.79 23.76 13.58
CA TYR A 342 -11.24 24.58 12.45
C TYR A 342 -12.39 23.92 11.67
N ALA A 343 -12.20 22.68 11.20
CA ALA A 343 -13.12 21.94 10.37
C ALA A 343 -14.47 21.69 11.08
N ALA A 344 -14.47 21.44 12.39
CA ALA A 344 -15.68 21.30 13.19
C ALA A 344 -16.50 22.60 13.21
N THR A 345 -15.86 23.75 13.43
CA THR A 345 -16.57 25.06 13.48
C THR A 345 -17.10 25.51 12.11
N ARG A 346 -16.49 25.03 11.02
CA ARG A 346 -16.90 25.33 9.63
C ARG A 346 -17.80 24.27 9.01
N GLY A 347 -18.13 23.21 9.77
CA GLY A 347 -18.95 22.11 9.31
C GLY A 347 -18.33 21.38 8.12
N LEU A 348 -17.00 21.21 8.07
CA LEU A 348 -16.30 20.43 7.03
C LEU A 348 -16.28 18.93 7.34
N LEU A 349 -16.44 18.53 8.61
CA LEU A 349 -16.48 17.13 9.04
C LEU A 349 -17.81 16.46 8.69
N ASP A 350 -17.75 15.17 8.35
CA ASP A 350 -18.93 14.31 8.25
C ASP A 350 -19.33 13.81 9.65
N THR A 351 -20.31 14.48 10.26
CA THR A 351 -20.78 14.15 11.61
C THR A 351 -21.39 12.75 11.72
N SER A 352 -21.81 12.14 10.60
CA SER A 352 -22.41 10.80 10.61
C SER A 352 -21.39 9.70 10.94
N ARG A 353 -20.10 9.96 10.69
CA ARG A 353 -18.97 9.06 11.00
C ARG A 353 -18.69 8.94 12.50
N PHE A 354 -19.24 9.84 13.33
CA PHE A 354 -18.91 9.94 14.76
C PHE A 354 -20.12 9.75 15.68
N PRO A 355 -20.95 8.70 15.53
CA PRO A 355 -22.17 8.53 16.31
C PRO A 355 -21.91 8.47 17.82
N SER A 356 -20.83 7.82 18.24
CA SER A 356 -20.44 7.69 19.66
C SER A 356 -19.79 8.95 20.24
N HIS A 357 -19.37 9.90 19.40
CA HIS A 357 -18.64 11.11 19.81
C HIS A 357 -19.38 12.41 19.45
N ARG A 358 -20.69 12.35 19.15
CA ARG A 358 -21.48 13.53 18.75
C ARG A 358 -21.44 14.67 19.77
N ALA A 359 -21.49 14.35 21.06
CA ALA A 359 -21.45 15.35 22.13
C ALA A 359 -20.09 16.08 22.16
N LEU A 360 -18.99 15.33 22.03
CA LEU A 360 -17.64 15.89 21.97
C LEU A 360 -17.45 16.73 20.71
N LEU A 361 -17.89 16.23 19.55
CA LEU A 361 -17.85 16.99 18.30
C LEU A 361 -18.64 18.30 18.39
N THR A 362 -19.80 18.28 19.04
CA THR A 362 -20.60 19.49 19.32
C THR A 362 -19.87 20.45 20.25
N ALA A 363 -19.19 19.93 21.28
CA ALA A 363 -18.37 20.75 22.16
C ALA A 363 -17.21 21.43 21.39
N VAL A 364 -16.53 20.72 20.49
CA VAL A 364 -15.51 21.32 19.62
C VAL A 364 -16.11 22.37 18.69
N ALA A 365 -17.22 22.04 18.00
CA ALA A 365 -17.87 22.98 17.09
C ALA A 365 -18.39 24.26 17.79
N THR A 366 -18.71 24.17 19.09
CA THR A 366 -19.13 25.31 19.93
C THR A 366 -18.00 25.89 20.79
N ARG A 367 -16.75 25.50 20.51
CA ARG A 367 -15.53 25.98 21.17
C ARG A 367 -15.41 25.69 22.67
N LYS A 368 -16.11 24.66 23.15
CA LYS A 368 -16.08 24.19 24.55
C LYS A 368 -15.06 23.08 24.83
N ALA A 369 -14.49 22.47 23.78
CA ALA A 369 -13.43 21.47 23.84
C ALA A 369 -12.46 21.71 22.68
N LYS A 370 -11.19 21.31 22.78
CA LYS A 370 -10.22 21.48 21.68
C LYS A 370 -10.36 20.42 20.59
N GLY A 371 -9.82 20.69 19.40
CA GLY A 371 -9.79 19.70 18.32
C GLY A 371 -8.95 18.47 18.68
N SER A 372 -7.82 18.67 19.38
CA SER A 372 -6.94 17.61 19.87
C SER A 372 -7.61 16.68 20.88
N GLU A 373 -8.59 17.16 21.65
CA GLU A 373 -9.40 16.30 22.53
C GLU A 373 -10.31 15.36 21.74
N PHE A 374 -10.93 15.87 20.67
CA PHE A 374 -11.73 15.04 19.76
C PHE A 374 -10.86 14.03 19.03
N VAL A 375 -9.72 14.47 18.50
CA VAL A 375 -8.74 13.62 17.83
C VAL A 375 -8.33 12.44 18.72
N LYS A 376 -7.93 12.70 19.97
CA LYS A 376 -7.49 11.65 20.91
C LYS A 376 -8.56 10.60 21.20
N GLN A 377 -9.83 10.98 21.20
CA GLN A 377 -10.93 10.08 21.59
C GLN A 377 -11.64 9.42 20.41
N ALA A 378 -11.75 10.13 19.29
CA ALA A 378 -12.57 9.72 18.14
C ALA A 378 -11.75 9.34 16.91
N LEU A 379 -10.46 9.70 16.86
CA LEU A 379 -9.56 9.47 15.73
C LEU A 379 -8.27 8.74 16.16
N PRO A 380 -8.37 7.57 16.82
CA PRO A 380 -7.20 6.87 17.37
C PRO A 380 -6.23 6.32 16.30
N ARG A 381 -6.65 6.28 15.03
CA ARG A 381 -5.87 5.85 13.86
C ARG A 381 -5.57 6.99 12.89
N GLY A 382 -5.63 8.23 13.38
CA GLY A 382 -5.41 9.39 12.56
C GLY A 382 -6.66 9.96 11.90
N LEU A 383 -6.45 11.03 11.15
CA LEU A 383 -7.47 11.72 10.37
C LEU A 383 -7.47 11.16 8.95
N TRP A 384 -8.61 10.73 8.46
CA TRP A 384 -8.80 10.24 7.10
C TRP A 384 -9.66 11.21 6.29
N ASN A 385 -9.57 11.13 4.97
CA ASN A 385 -10.28 12.03 4.07
C ASN A 385 -11.80 11.82 4.14
N ASP A 386 -12.27 10.60 4.46
CA ASP A 386 -13.69 10.28 4.58
C ASP A 386 -14.33 10.76 5.90
N HIS A 387 -13.52 11.24 6.84
CA HIS A 387 -13.98 12.01 8.00
C HIS A 387 -14.47 13.41 7.60
N LEU A 388 -14.14 13.88 6.39
CA LEU A 388 -14.69 15.10 5.80
C LEU A 388 -15.97 14.78 5.03
N ARG A 389 -16.85 15.79 4.91
CA ARG A 389 -18.07 15.69 4.10
C ARG A 389 -17.75 15.26 2.67
N ASP A 390 -18.64 14.45 2.12
CA ASP A 390 -18.56 14.02 0.73
C ASP A 390 -19.12 15.11 -0.20
N VAL A 391 -18.30 16.12 -0.48
CA VAL A 391 -18.60 17.20 -1.43
C VAL A 391 -17.49 17.29 -2.47
N PRO A 392 -17.81 17.56 -3.76
CA PRO A 392 -16.84 17.52 -4.85
C PRO A 392 -15.58 18.35 -4.56
N GLY A 393 -14.41 17.74 -4.66
CA GLY A 393 -13.10 18.38 -4.49
C GLY A 393 -12.60 18.58 -3.05
N LEU A 394 -13.44 18.51 -2.01
CA LEU A 394 -13.00 18.79 -0.63
C LEU A 394 -11.94 17.80 -0.14
N ARG A 395 -12.24 16.50 -0.28
CA ARG A 395 -11.35 15.42 0.18
C ARG A 395 -10.02 15.42 -0.57
N GLN A 396 -10.05 15.69 -1.87
CA GLN A 396 -8.87 15.79 -2.72
C GLN A 396 -8.01 17.01 -2.36
N MET A 397 -8.63 18.18 -2.14
CA MET A 397 -7.89 19.38 -1.72
C MET A 397 -7.22 19.15 -0.36
N ALA A 398 -7.97 18.63 0.62
CA ALA A 398 -7.41 18.28 1.92
C ALA A 398 -6.23 17.31 1.77
N TRP A 399 -6.39 16.24 0.98
CA TRP A 399 -5.31 15.30 0.69
C TRP A 399 -4.05 16.01 0.18
N ARG A 400 -4.16 16.81 -0.89
CA ARG A 400 -3.02 17.55 -1.45
C ARG A 400 -2.35 18.44 -0.41
N TRP A 401 -3.14 19.15 0.37
CA TRP A 401 -2.67 20.10 1.37
C TRP A 401 -1.95 19.44 2.55
N PHE A 402 -2.37 18.25 2.96
CA PHE A 402 -1.68 17.47 3.98
C PHE A 402 -0.39 16.81 3.44
N HIS A 403 -0.32 16.45 2.15
CA HIS A 403 0.79 15.69 1.56
C HIS A 403 1.78 16.51 0.71
N ASN A 404 1.76 17.84 0.81
CA ASN A 404 2.68 18.71 0.05
C ASN A 404 2.60 18.49 -1.48
N MET A 405 1.39 18.36 -2.02
CA MET A 405 1.18 18.17 -3.46
C MET A 405 0.74 19.48 -4.13
N ASN A 406 1.21 19.72 -5.36
CA ASN A 406 0.85 20.89 -6.19
C ASN A 406 1.04 22.25 -5.48
N GLY A 407 2.10 22.37 -4.68
CA GLY A 407 2.41 23.58 -3.92
C GLY A 407 1.43 23.87 -2.76
N LEU A 408 0.58 22.91 -2.40
CA LEU A 408 -0.30 22.97 -1.24
C LEU A 408 0.34 22.24 -0.07
N TRP A 409 0.66 22.96 1.00
CA TRP A 409 1.23 22.33 2.18
C TRP A 409 0.81 23.04 3.46
N ILE A 410 0.19 22.28 4.36
CA ILE A 410 -0.22 22.72 5.69
C ILE A 410 0.94 23.33 6.48
N THR A 411 2.12 22.70 6.48
CA THR A 411 3.30 23.22 7.19
C THR A 411 3.75 24.56 6.61
N ALA A 412 3.70 24.74 5.29
CA ALA A 412 4.06 26.02 4.67
C ALA A 412 3.07 27.14 5.05
N ASP A 413 1.78 26.84 5.06
CA ASP A 413 0.74 27.81 5.45
C ASP A 413 0.81 28.16 6.94
N LEU A 414 1.03 27.17 7.81
CA LEU A 414 1.16 27.42 9.24
C LEU A 414 2.47 28.15 9.57
N LYS A 415 3.57 27.92 8.85
CA LYS A 415 4.80 28.72 8.99
C LYS A 415 4.58 30.20 8.65
N LYS A 416 3.73 30.52 7.66
CA LYS A 416 3.38 31.92 7.35
C LYS A 416 2.58 32.57 8.48
N THR A 417 1.72 31.80 9.15
CA THR A 417 0.83 32.29 10.21
C THR A 417 1.54 32.40 11.57
N PHE A 418 2.34 31.41 11.93
CA PHE A 418 2.94 31.28 13.27
C PHE A 418 4.43 31.59 13.30
N GLY A 419 5.08 31.73 12.14
CA GLY A 419 6.53 31.73 12.02
C GLY A 419 7.10 30.31 12.03
N LYS A 420 8.43 30.21 11.88
CA LYS A 420 9.15 28.94 11.75
C LYS A 420 10.11 28.67 12.91
N ARG A 421 10.34 27.41 13.26
CA ARG A 421 11.38 26.92 14.18
C ARG A 421 12.14 25.76 13.53
N ALA A 422 13.36 25.51 14.01
CA ALA A 422 14.09 24.29 13.65
C ALA A 422 13.39 23.07 14.28
N GLY A 423 13.03 22.10 13.45
CA GLY A 423 12.52 20.80 13.86
C GLY A 423 13.64 19.85 14.28
N PRO A 424 13.29 18.70 14.90
CA PRO A 424 14.25 17.74 15.43
C PRO A 424 15.10 17.05 14.35
N PHE A 425 14.66 17.09 13.09
CA PHE A 425 15.35 16.49 11.94
C PHE A 425 15.93 17.54 10.98
N GLY A 426 16.18 18.77 11.46
CA GLY A 426 16.85 19.82 10.68
C GLY A 426 15.97 20.56 9.66
N HIS A 427 14.69 20.22 9.52
CA HIS A 427 13.73 20.93 8.68
C HIS A 427 12.96 22.01 9.47
N ASP A 428 12.44 23.03 8.76
CA ASP A 428 11.65 24.11 9.37
C ASP A 428 10.20 23.66 9.64
N GLU A 429 9.76 23.77 10.89
CA GLU A 429 8.40 23.53 11.39
C GLU A 429 7.67 24.84 11.77
N PRO A 430 6.32 24.88 11.81
CA PRO A 430 5.59 26.01 12.37
C PRO A 430 5.84 26.15 13.88
N LYS A 431 5.90 27.40 14.38
CA LYS A 431 5.88 27.69 15.83
C LYS A 431 4.47 27.49 16.40
N LEU A 432 4.02 26.25 16.46
CA LEU A 432 2.70 25.85 16.94
C LEU A 432 2.87 24.74 17.97
N ASP A 433 2.57 25.03 19.23
CA ASP A 433 2.74 24.09 20.35
C ASP A 433 1.41 23.49 20.84
N ASP A 434 0.30 24.17 20.58
CA ASP A 434 -1.03 23.79 21.05
C ASP A 434 -2.12 24.25 20.06
N ASP A 435 -3.26 23.57 20.04
CA ASP A 435 -4.41 23.87 19.18
C ASP A 435 -5.46 24.73 19.91
N THR A 436 -5.00 25.77 20.61
CA THR A 436 -5.89 26.71 21.30
C THR A 436 -6.84 27.40 20.33
N TRP A 437 -7.98 27.88 20.82
CA TRP A 437 -8.91 28.64 19.97
C TRP A 437 -8.30 29.91 19.39
N ASP A 438 -7.36 30.55 20.09
CA ASP A 438 -6.58 31.68 19.56
C ASP A 438 -5.70 31.24 18.38
N ALA A 439 -5.08 30.06 18.46
CA ALA A 439 -4.32 29.50 17.34
C ALA A 439 -5.24 29.15 16.16
N VAL A 440 -6.38 28.51 16.42
CA VAL A 440 -7.38 28.22 15.38
C VAL A 440 -7.85 29.51 14.70
N ASP A 441 -8.17 30.55 15.48
CA ASP A 441 -8.64 31.84 14.95
C ASP A 441 -7.54 32.57 14.18
N LYS A 442 -6.28 32.46 14.61
CA LYS A 442 -5.13 33.02 13.88
C LYS A 442 -4.89 32.29 12.55
N ALA A 443 -5.11 30.98 12.49
CA ALA A 443 -5.01 30.18 11.26
C ALA A 443 -6.24 30.31 10.35
N ALA A 444 -7.41 30.63 10.91
CA ALA A 444 -8.67 30.65 10.17
C ALA A 444 -8.63 31.48 8.87
N PRO A 445 -7.99 32.67 8.78
CA PRO A 445 -7.96 33.42 7.51
C PRO A 445 -7.29 32.67 6.35
N ILE A 446 -6.17 31.97 6.61
CA ILE A 446 -5.49 31.21 5.56
C ILE A 446 -6.27 29.94 5.22
N LEU A 447 -6.86 29.28 6.22
CA LEU A 447 -7.68 28.09 6.02
C LEU A 447 -8.99 28.42 5.29
N ASP A 448 -9.65 29.51 5.65
CA ASP A 448 -10.86 29.99 4.98
C ASP A 448 -10.57 30.32 3.51
N LYS A 449 -9.38 30.85 3.19
CA LYS A 449 -8.94 31.01 1.81
C LYS A 449 -8.75 29.67 1.09
N ARG A 450 -8.13 28.67 1.73
CA ARG A 450 -7.91 27.33 1.14
C ARG A 450 -9.23 26.60 0.91
N PHE A 451 -10.11 26.61 1.89
CA PHE A 451 -11.34 25.82 1.91
C PHE A 451 -12.59 26.61 1.46
N ALA A 452 -12.42 27.84 0.94
CA ALA A 452 -13.50 28.77 0.61
C ALA A 452 -14.66 28.14 -0.18
N ALA A 453 -14.35 27.25 -1.13
CA ALA A 453 -15.34 26.59 -1.99
C ALA A 453 -16.31 25.65 -1.23
N TRP A 454 -15.95 25.21 -0.03
CA TRP A 454 -16.70 24.20 0.73
C TRP A 454 -17.29 24.72 2.06
N LEU A 455 -16.96 25.96 2.43
CA LEU A 455 -17.57 26.62 3.58
C LEU A 455 -19.04 26.87 3.29
N LYS A 456 -19.91 26.53 4.24
CA LYS A 456 -21.32 26.90 4.15
C LYS A 456 -21.40 28.44 4.20
N LYS A 457 -22.16 29.02 3.26
CA LYS A 457 -22.52 30.44 3.32
C LYS A 457 -23.43 30.73 4.51
#